data_AF-A0A101VRZ2-F1
#
_entry.id   AF-A0A101VRZ2-F1
#
_cell.length_a   1.000
_cell.length_b   1.000
_cell.length_c   1.000
_cell.angle_alpha   90.00
_cell.angle_beta   90.00
_cell.angle_gamma   90.00
#
_symmetry.space_group_name_H-M   'P 1'
#
loop_
_entity.id
_entity.type
_entity.pdbx_description
1 polymer ?
#
loop_
_entity_poly.entity_id
_entity_poly.type
_entity_poly.pdbx_seq_one_letter_code
_entity_poly.pdbx_strand_id
1 'polypeptide(L)' 'MKREIVAVDESGTITRHYEDCGNCGGKNTLKVYECRFKTWWQVEKSCSVCLFLERKVYGKKITRKLIN' A
#
# COMPACT_ATOMS: atom_id res chain seq x y z
N MET A 1 -5.09 2.65 15.35
CA MET A 1 -3.73 2.15 15.06
C MET A 1 -2.85 3.30 14.59
N LYS A 2 -1.59 3.37 15.03
CA LYS A 2 -0.64 4.43 14.64
C LYS A 2 0.08 4.04 13.36
N ARG A 3 0.19 4.96 12.40
CA ARG A 3 0.98 4.79 11.17
C ARG A 3 2.42 5.21 11.41
N GLU A 4 3.35 4.35 11.05
CA GLU A 4 4.78 4.57 11.14
C GLU A 4 5.32 5.01 9.78
N ILE A 5 6.17 6.03 9.76
CA ILE A 5 6.89 6.44 8.55
C ILE A 5 8.13 5.55 8.43
N VAL A 6 8.24 4.80 7.33
CA VAL A 6 9.36 3.88 7.07
C VAL A 6 10.43 4.56 6.23
N ALA A 7 10.02 5.34 5.23
CA ALA A 7 10.93 6.09 4.37
C ALA A 7 10.23 7.34 3.82
N VAL A 8 11.01 8.41 3.62
CA VAL A 8 10.56 9.65 2.99
C VAL A 8 11.70 10.16 2.13
N ASP A 9 11.38 10.54 0.91
CA ASP A 9 12.28 11.29 0.02
C ASP A 9 11.49 12.37 -0.74
N GLU A 10 12.16 13.07 -1.65
CA GLU A 10 11.56 14.11 -2.49
C GLU A 10 10.49 13.61 -3.48
N SER A 11 10.44 12.30 -3.71
CA SER A 11 9.52 11.64 -4.64
C SER A 11 8.27 11.13 -3.93
N GLY A 12 8.36 10.76 -2.65
CA GLY A 12 7.22 10.24 -1.90
C GLY A 12 7.48 9.84 -0.45
N THR A 13 6.47 9.20 0.14
CA THR A 13 6.49 8.69 1.52
C THR A 13 6.01 7.25 1.54
N ILE A 14 6.69 6.41 2.30
CA ILE A 14 6.30 5.05 2.61
C ILE A 14 5.92 4.98 4.08
N THR A 15 4.69 4.54 4.36
CA THR A 15 4.22 4.27 5.72
C THR A 15 3.91 2.79 5.91
N ARG A 16 3.95 2.36 7.17
CA ARG A 16 3.57 1.03 7.63
C ARG A 16 2.64 1.13 8.82
N HIS A 17 1.64 0.26 8.87
CA HIS A 17 0.86 -0.01 10.07
C HIS A 17 0.33 -1.43 10.09
N TYR A 18 -0.30 -1.80 11.19
CA TYR A 18 -0.98 -3.08 11.34
C TYR A 18 -2.48 -2.85 11.52
N GLU A 19 -3.27 -3.75 10.94
CA GLU A 19 -4.72 -3.82 11.01
C GLU A 19 -5.16 -5.23 11.41
N ASP A 20 -6.43 -5.37 11.77
CA ASP A 20 -7.05 -6.68 11.92
C ASP A 20 -7.28 -7.30 10.53
N CYS A 21 -7.04 -8.60 10.41
CA CYS A 21 -7.22 -9.28 9.13
C CYS A 21 -8.69 -9.63 8.92
N GLY A 22 -9.36 -8.96 7.97
CA GLY A 22 -10.74 -9.26 7.60
C GLY A 22 -10.96 -10.66 6.99
N ASN A 23 -9.89 -11.32 6.53
CA ASN A 23 -9.99 -12.68 5.95
C ASN A 23 -10.04 -13.79 7.00
N CYS A 24 -9.29 -13.66 8.10
CA CYS A 24 -9.19 -14.70 9.13
C CYS A 24 -9.54 -14.22 10.55
N GLY A 25 -9.92 -12.96 10.73
CA GLY A 25 -10.24 -12.37 12.03
C GLY A 25 -9.05 -12.11 12.95
N GLY A 26 -7.81 -12.32 12.48
CA GLY A 26 -6.61 -12.18 13.30
C GLY A 26 -6.32 -10.72 13.67
N LYS A 27 -6.20 -10.41 14.97
CA LYS A 27 -5.99 -9.04 15.47
C LYS A 27 -4.55 -8.54 15.27
N ASN A 28 -4.37 -7.34 14.74
CA ASN A 28 -3.04 -6.77 14.40
C ASN A 28 -2.16 -7.70 13.54
N THR A 29 -2.76 -8.60 12.75
CA THR A 29 -2.01 -9.59 11.94
C THR A 29 -1.80 -9.12 10.51
N LEU A 30 -2.54 -8.13 10.04
CA LEU A 30 -2.47 -7.61 8.69
C LEU A 30 -1.47 -6.45 8.66
N LYS A 31 -0.28 -6.68 8.12
CA LYS A 31 0.68 -5.61 7.83
C LYS A 31 0.25 -4.88 6.57
N VAL A 32 0.19 -3.55 6.65
CA VAL A 32 -0.17 -2.67 5.53
C VAL A 32 1.01 -1.73 5.25
N TYR A 33 1.48 -1.74 4.00
CA TYR A 33 2.41 -0.74 3.48
C TYR A 33 1.66 0.19 2.53
N GLU A 34 1.73 1.50 2.76
CA GLU A 34 1.24 2.51 1.81
C GLU A 34 2.43 3.31 1.28
N CYS A 35 2.66 3.24 -0.03
CA CYS A 35 3.65 4.05 -0.73
C CYS A 35 2.92 5.16 -1.50
N ARG A 36 3.19 6.44 -1.19
CA ARG A 36 2.58 7.58 -1.87
C ARG A 36 3.65 8.41 -2.56
N PHE A 37 3.62 8.43 -3.89
CA PHE A 37 4.47 9.26 -4.74
C PHE A 37 3.65 10.35 -5.43
N LYS A 38 4.31 11.34 -6.04
CA LYS A 38 3.66 12.49 -6.68
C LYS A 38 2.57 12.13 -7.70
N THR A 39 2.75 11.04 -8.47
CA THR A 39 1.88 10.68 -9.60
C THR A 39 1.14 9.35 -9.43
N TRP A 40 1.49 8.58 -8.40
CA TRP A 40 0.91 7.27 -8.12
C TRP A 40 1.04 6.91 -6.64
N TRP A 41 0.20 6.02 -6.18
CA TRP A 41 0.28 5.40 -4.86
C TRP A 41 0.09 3.87 -4.97
N GLN A 42 0.59 3.15 -4.00
CA GLN A 42 0.43 1.71 -3.91
C GLN A 42 0.14 1.31 -2.47
N VAL A 43 -0.73 0.31 -2.32
CA VAL A 43 -1.05 -0.31 -1.05
C VAL A 43 -0.74 -1.80 -1.16
N GLU A 44 0.10 -2.30 -0.26
CA GLU A 44 0.36 -3.73 -0.08
C GLU A 44 -0.14 -4.17 1.29
N LYS A 45 -0.81 -5.33 1.33
CA LYS A 45 -1.32 -5.94 2.54
C LYS A 45 -0.84 -7.37 2.62
N SER A 46 -0.32 -7.76 3.79
CA SER A 46 0.09 -9.14 4.05
C SER A 46 -0.33 -9.58 5.46
N CYS A 47 -1.00 -10.73 5.57
CA CYS A 47 -1.37 -11.31 6.86
C CYS A 47 -0.36 -12.37 7.28
N SER A 48 0.16 -12.27 8.51
CA SER A 48 1.10 -13.24 9.06
C SER A 48 0.47 -14.58 9.46
N VAL A 49 -0.86 -14.67 9.54
CA VAL A 49 -1.59 -15.87 10.01
C VAL A 49 -2.17 -16.66 8.84
N CYS A 50 -3.04 -16.05 8.05
CA CYS A 50 -3.71 -16.74 6.94
C CYS A 50 -2.99 -16.59 5.60
N LEU A 51 -1.82 -15.95 5.57
CA LEU A 51 -1.03 -15.69 4.36
C LEU A 51 -1.79 -14.92 3.27
N PHE A 52 -2.85 -14.19 3.63
CA PHE A 52 -3.56 -13.29 2.73
C PHE A 52 -2.59 -12.24 2.19
N LEU A 53 -2.61 -12.03 0.87
CA LEU A 53 -1.79 -11.06 0.16
C LEU A 53 -2.68 -10.24 -0.78
N GLU A 54 -2.59 -8.92 -0.71
CA GLU A 54 -3.23 -8.01 -1.65
C GLU A 54 -2.25 -6.89 -2.03
N ARG A 55 -2.18 -6.58 -3.33
CA ARG A 55 -1.46 -5.42 -3.86
C ARG A 55 -2.39 -4.62 -4.75
N LYS A 56 -2.52 -3.32 -4.48
CA LYS A 56 -3.28 -2.38 -5.32
C LYS A 56 -2.40 -1.19 -5.65
N VAL A 57 -2.31 -0.87 -6.94
CA VAL A 57 -1.60 0.31 -7.45
C VAL A 57 -2.63 1.24 -8.04
N TYR A 58 -2.49 2.53 -7.77
CA TYR A 58 -3.34 3.54 -8.39
C TYR A 58 -2.51 4.74 -8.81
N GLY A 59 -2.88 5.33 -9.93
CA GLY A 59 -2.14 6.44 -10.53
C GLY A 59 -2.86 6.95 -11.75
N LYS A 60 -2.44 8.11 -12.22
CA LYS A 60 -3.03 8.73 -13.40
C LYS A 60 -2.73 7.84 -14.61
N LYS A 61 -3.76 7.28 -15.25
CA LYS A 61 -3.64 6.56 -16.52
C LYS A 61 -3.01 7.52 -17.53
N ILE A 62 -1.73 7.38 -17.86
CA ILE A 62 -1.11 8.16 -18.93
C ILE A 62 -1.69 7.60 -20.23
N THR A 63 -2.81 8.16 -20.69
CA THR A 63 -3.26 7.97 -22.07
C THR A 63 -2.24 8.67 -22.96
N ARG A 64 -1.22 7.94 -23.42
CA ARG A 64 -0.44 8.38 -24.58
C ARG A 64 -1.43 8.48 -25.75
N LYS A 65 -1.79 9.71 -26.14
CA LYS A 65 -2.29 9.95 -27.49
C LYS A 65 -1.14 9.57 -28.41
N LEU A 66 -1.27 8.44 -29.11
CA LEU A 66 -0.49 8.17 -30.31
C LEU A 66 -0.81 9.32 -31.29
N ILE A 67 0.15 10.21 -31.49
CA ILE A 67 0.12 11.16 -32.60
C ILE A 67 0.65 10.35 -33.79
N ASN A 68 -0.26 9.94 -34.68
CA ASN A 68 0.08 9.58 -36.06
C ASN A 68 -0.08 10.81 -36.93
#